data_AF-A0A963Y1A7-F1
#
_entry.id   AF-A0A963Y1A7-F1
#
_cell.length_a   1.000
_cell.length_b   1.000
_cell.length_c   1.000
_cell.angle_alpha   90.00
_cell.angle_beta   90.00
_cell.angle_gamma   90.00
#
_symmetry.space_group_name_H-M   'P 1'
#
loop_
_entity.id
_entity.type
_entity.pdbx_description
1 polymer ?
#
loop_
_entity_poly.entity_id
_entity_poly.type
_entity_poly.pdbx_seq_one_letter_code
_entity_poly.pdbx_strand_id
1 'polypeptide(L)'
;MLKIWGRTDSSNVQALMWCVNELGLPHERIDAGHRFGVVDTPEFRAMNPNGTVPVLQDGDGPYLWETGAILRYLANRYGRPPFWPGDLIARTEVDRWAEWAK
;
A
#
# COMPACT_ATOMS: atom_id res chain seq x y z
N MET A 1 10.93 -7.28 -5.68
CA MET A 1 10.88 -5.81 -5.84
C MET A 1 9.42 -5.41 -5.84
N LEU A 2 9.06 -4.32 -5.16
CA LEU A 2 7.67 -3.87 -5.11
C LEU A 2 7.28 -3.17 -6.42
N LYS A 3 6.08 -3.41 -6.92
CA LYS A 3 5.43 -2.62 -7.97
C LYS A 3 4.21 -1.93 -7.39
N ILE A 4 4.10 -0.62 -7.58
CA ILE A 4 3.07 0.21 -6.96
C ILE A 4 2.37 1.03 -8.03
N TRP A 5 1.07 0.82 -8.23
CA TRP A 5 0.27 1.66 -9.11
C TRP A 5 -0.41 2.76 -8.30
N GLY A 6 -0.14 4.01 -8.65
CA GLY A 6 -0.81 5.15 -8.03
C GLY A 6 -0.11 6.48 -8.27
N ARG A 7 -0.90 7.56 -8.28
CA ARG A 7 -0.45 8.95 -8.43
C ARG A 7 0.12 9.54 -7.13
N THR A 8 1.13 10.42 -7.25
CA THR A 8 1.85 11.02 -6.11
C THR A 8 1.03 12.00 -5.27
N ASP A 9 -0.08 12.49 -5.80
CA ASP A 9 -0.99 13.46 -5.17
C ASP A 9 -2.23 12.79 -4.55
N SER A 10 -2.23 11.46 -4.41
CA SER A 10 -3.22 10.71 -3.63
C SER A 10 -2.71 10.49 -2.21
N SER A 11 -3.48 10.89 -1.20
CA SER A 11 -3.14 10.68 0.22
C SER A 11 -2.90 9.20 0.55
N ASN A 12 -3.72 8.31 -0.01
CA ASN A 12 -3.59 6.86 0.13
C ASN A 12 -2.27 6.33 -0.47
N VAL A 13 -1.90 6.82 -1.65
CA VAL A 13 -0.60 6.46 -2.26
C VAL A 13 0.55 7.06 -1.46
N GLN A 14 0.43 8.30 -0.97
CA GLN A 14 1.46 8.95 -0.15
C GLN A 14 1.75 8.18 1.13
N ALA A 15 0.73 7.70 1.84
CA ALA A 15 0.90 6.88 3.03
C ALA A 15 1.68 5.58 2.72
N LEU A 16 1.34 4.91 1.61
CA LEU A 16 2.08 3.74 1.15
C LEU A 16 3.54 4.06 0.82
N MET A 17 3.79 5.12 0.06
CA MET A 17 5.15 5.51 -0.34
C MET A 17 5.99 5.92 0.88
N TRP A 18 5.39 6.54 1.89
CA TRP A 18 6.07 6.84 3.15
C TRP A 18 6.49 5.55 3.86
N CYS A 19 5.59 4.59 4.03
CA CYS A 19 5.91 3.29 4.63
C CYS A 19 7.04 2.56 3.88
N VAL A 20 6.98 2.54 2.54
CA VAL A 20 8.03 1.95 1.69
C VAL A 20 9.38 2.62 1.91
N ASN A 21 9.39 3.95 2.06
CA ASN A 21 10.61 4.71 2.33
C ASN A 21 11.17 4.43 3.74
N GLU A 22 10.33 4.42 4.78
CA GLU A 22 10.74 4.09 6.16
C GLU A 22 11.34 2.67 6.25
N LEU A 23 10.79 1.73 5.48
CA LEU A 23 11.27 0.35 5.43
C LEU A 23 12.46 0.15 4.46
N GLY A 24 12.87 1.18 3.72
CA GLY A 24 13.98 1.11 2.77
C GLY A 24 13.76 0.10 1.63
N LEU A 25 12.51 -0.10 1.20
CA LEU A 25 12.17 -1.17 0.26
C LEU A 25 12.38 -0.74 -1.21
N PRO A 26 13.08 -1.55 -2.02
CA PRO A 26 13.23 -1.27 -3.45
C PRO A 26 11.90 -1.43 -4.17
N HIS A 27 11.52 -0.42 -4.94
CA HIS A 27 10.22 -0.33 -5.56
C HIS A 27 10.25 0.38 -6.91
N GLU A 28 9.26 0.07 -7.73
CA GLU A 28 8.89 0.79 -8.94
C GLU A 28 7.48 1.36 -8.74
N ARG A 29 7.30 2.65 -9.00
CA ARG A 29 5.98 3.29 -8.96
C ARG A 29 5.50 3.62 -10.38
N ILE A 30 4.32 3.12 -10.71
CA ILE A 30 3.65 3.28 -12.00
C ILE A 30 2.51 4.26 -11.82
N ASP A 31 2.43 5.28 -12.68
CA ASP A 31 1.37 6.28 -12.62
C ASP A 31 0.00 5.66 -12.94
N ALA A 32 -0.98 5.88 -12.07
CA ALA A 32 -2.36 5.42 -12.24
C ALA A 32 -3.34 6.32 -11.48
N GLY A 33 -4.56 6.44 -12.01
CA GLY A 33 -5.65 7.18 -11.39
C GLY A 33 -5.72 8.66 -11.77
N HIS A 34 -6.94 9.22 -11.73
CA HIS A 34 -7.25 10.59 -12.12
C HIS A 34 -6.65 10.97 -13.48
N ARG A 35 -5.74 11.97 -13.53
CA ARG A 35 -5.12 12.46 -14.77
C ARG A 35 -4.37 11.38 -15.57
N PHE A 36 -3.97 10.30 -14.91
CA PHE A 36 -3.28 9.18 -15.54
C PHE A 36 -4.24 8.08 -16.04
N GLY A 37 -5.53 8.15 -15.70
CA GLY A 37 -6.54 7.19 -16.13
C GLY A 37 -6.25 5.77 -15.64
N VAL A 38 -6.39 4.81 -16.56
CA VAL A 38 -6.17 3.35 -16.44
C VAL A 38 -7.03 2.58 -15.44
N VAL A 39 -7.56 3.20 -14.38
CA VAL A 39 -8.27 2.49 -13.30
C VAL A 39 -9.56 1.78 -13.74
N ASP A 40 -10.15 2.22 -14.86
CA ASP A 40 -11.34 1.62 -15.46
C ASP A 40 -11.04 0.61 -16.57
N THR A 41 -9.77 0.41 -16.93
CA THR A 41 -9.39 -0.57 -17.94
C THR A 41 -9.60 -2.00 -17.44
N PRO A 42 -9.93 -2.96 -18.32
CA PRO A 42 -10.02 -4.38 -17.95
C PRO A 42 -8.75 -4.90 -17.25
N GLU A 43 -7.59 -4.45 -17.72
CA GLU A 43 -6.28 -4.85 -17.18
C GLU A 43 -6.11 -4.36 -15.73
N PHE A 44 -6.49 -3.11 -15.44
CA PHE A 44 -6.41 -2.60 -14.07
C PHE A 44 -7.48 -3.23 -13.16
N ARG A 45 -8.70 -3.43 -13.68
CA ARG A 45 -9.80 -4.08 -12.95
C ARG A 45 -9.47 -5.53 -12.60
N ALA A 46 -8.62 -6.21 -13.38
CA ALA A 46 -8.10 -7.53 -13.04
C ALA A 46 -7.13 -7.51 -11.83
N MET A 47 -6.47 -6.37 -11.56
CA MET A 47 -5.63 -6.19 -10.36
C MET A 47 -6.44 -5.70 -9.15
N ASN A 48 -7.35 -4.74 -9.37
CA ASN A 48 -8.23 -4.19 -8.35
C ASN A 48 -9.63 -3.95 -8.95
N PRO A 49 -10.64 -4.78 -8.62
CA PRO A 49 -11.97 -4.65 -9.19
C PRO A 49 -12.66 -3.34 -8.80
N ASN A 50 -12.20 -2.66 -7.73
CA ASN A 50 -12.76 -1.38 -7.28
C ASN A 50 -12.33 -0.19 -8.15
N GLY A 51 -11.30 -0.33 -8.99
CA GLY A 51 -10.81 0.77 -9.84
C GLY A 51 -10.20 1.91 -9.02
N THR A 52 -9.49 1.60 -7.95
CA THR A 52 -8.86 2.58 -7.05
C THR A 52 -7.36 2.37 -6.92
N VAL A 53 -6.65 3.42 -6.50
CA VAL A 53 -5.22 3.39 -6.16
C VAL A 53 -5.04 3.61 -4.65
N PRO A 54 -3.99 3.06 -4.02
CA PRO A 54 -2.91 2.25 -4.60
C PRO A 54 -3.29 0.79 -4.89
N VAL A 55 -2.53 0.19 -5.81
CA VAL A 55 -2.35 -1.27 -5.91
C VAL A 55 -0.87 -1.58 -5.66
N LEU A 56 -0.58 -2.60 -4.86
CA LEU A 56 0.77 -3.13 -4.61
C LEU A 56 0.88 -4.55 -5.17
N GLN A 57 1.99 -4.86 -5.82
CA GLN A 57 2.44 -6.23 -6.05
C GLN A 57 3.85 -6.40 -5.48
N ASP A 58 4.07 -7.47 -4.73
CA ASP A 58 5.36 -7.80 -4.11
C ASP A 58 5.97 -9.03 -4.79
N GLY A 59 6.94 -8.80 -5.68
CA GLY A 59 7.46 -9.85 -6.56
C GLY A 59 6.36 -10.42 -7.46
N ASP A 60 6.24 -11.73 -7.51
CA ASP A 60 5.18 -12.45 -8.26
C ASP A 60 3.96 -12.76 -7.38
N GLY A 61 3.82 -12.07 -6.26
CA GLY A 61 2.69 -12.20 -5.34
C GLY A 61 1.37 -11.68 -5.93
N PRO A 62 0.25 -11.89 -5.20
CA PRO A 62 -1.05 -11.36 -5.60
C PRO A 62 -1.06 -9.83 -5.58
N TYR A 63 -1.98 -9.24 -6.34
CA TYR A 63 -2.27 -7.81 -6.25
C TYR A 63 -2.99 -7.50 -4.94
N LEU A 64 -2.49 -6.52 -4.22
CA LEU A 64 -3.05 -6.02 -2.97
C LEU A 64 -3.59 -4.61 -3.20
N TRP A 65 -4.80 -4.36 -2.71
CA TRP A 65 -5.46 -3.06 -2.68
C TRP A 65 -5.99 -2.81 -1.25
N GLU A 66 -6.51 -1.61 -0.97
CA GLU A 66 -6.70 -1.03 0.37
C GLU A 66 -5.39 -0.62 1.07
N THR A 67 -5.15 0.69 1.18
CA THR A 67 -3.92 1.24 1.79
C THR A 67 -3.64 0.67 3.17
N GLY A 68 -4.64 0.61 4.06
CA GLY A 68 -4.44 0.07 5.42
C GLY A 68 -4.04 -1.40 5.42
N ALA A 69 -4.58 -2.22 4.51
CA ALA A 69 -4.20 -3.62 4.37
C ALA A 69 -2.77 -3.75 3.82
N ILE A 70 -2.41 -2.95 2.82
CA ILE A 70 -1.06 -2.90 2.25
C ILE A 70 -0.04 -2.50 3.33
N LEU A 71 -0.31 -1.45 4.11
CA LEU A 71 0.58 -0.99 5.18
C LEU A 71 0.84 -2.09 6.20
N ARG A 72 -0.21 -2.80 6.64
CA ARG A 72 -0.07 -3.95 7.54
C ARG A 72 0.71 -5.10 6.91
N TYR A 73 0.49 -5.40 5.62
CA TYR A 73 1.24 -6.42 4.91
C TYR A 73 2.75 -6.10 4.93
N LEU A 74 3.12 -4.88 4.56
CA LEU A 74 4.52 -4.45 4.55
C LEU A 74 5.12 -4.44 5.96
N ALA A 75 4.38 -3.94 6.96
CA ALA A 75 4.85 -3.92 8.33
C ALA A 75 5.06 -5.33 8.91
N ASN A 76 4.17 -6.28 8.62
CA ASN A 76 4.33 -7.67 9.08
C ASN A 76 5.47 -8.40 8.35
N ARG A 77 5.63 -8.18 7.04
CA ARG A 77 6.64 -8.89 6.23
C ARG A 77 8.04 -8.32 6.43
N TYR A 78 8.16 -7.01 6.37
CA TYR A 78 9.44 -6.30 6.31
C TYR A 78 9.75 -5.49 7.57
N GLY A 79 8.73 -5.06 8.30
CA GLY A 79 8.91 -4.32 9.54
C GLY A 79 9.53 -5.17 10.65
N ARG A 80 10.25 -4.50 11.55
CA ARG A 80 10.85 -5.05 12.77
C ARG A 80 10.60 -4.08 13.93
N PRO A 81 10.68 -4.50 15.19
CA PRO A 81 10.66 -3.56 16.31
C PRO A 81 11.78 -2.51 16.16
N PRO A 82 11.54 -1.24 16.51
CA PRO A 82 10.30 -0.69 17.09
C PRO A 82 9.21 -0.32 16.06
N PHE A 83 9.51 -0.33 14.75
CA PHE A 83 8.57 0.08 13.69
C PHE A 83 7.27 -0.75 13.68
N TRP A 84 7.39 -2.07 13.80
CA TRP A 84 6.24 -2.97 13.92
C TRP A 84 6.38 -3.78 15.22
N PRO A 85 5.73 -3.35 16.32
CA PRO A 85 5.83 -4.03 17.61
C PRO A 85 5.37 -5.49 17.53
N GLY A 86 5.91 -6.38 18.36
CA GLY A 86 5.41 -7.75 18.48
C GLY A 86 4.20 -7.88 19.41
N ASP A 87 4.04 -6.94 20.33
CA ASP A 87 2.95 -6.91 21.31
C ASP A 87 1.60 -6.62 20.65
N LEU A 88 0.57 -7.37 21.06
CA LEU A 88 -0.77 -7.29 20.49
C LEU A 88 -1.43 -5.93 20.74
N ILE A 89 -1.31 -5.40 21.95
CA ILE A 89 -1.95 -4.14 22.33
C ILE A 89 -1.26 -2.98 21.61
N ALA A 90 0.07 -2.99 21.56
CA ALA A 90 0.84 -2.00 20.81
C ALA A 90 0.49 -2.00 19.30
N ARG A 91 0.32 -3.17 18.66
CA ARG A 91 -0.17 -3.25 17.28
C ARG A 91 -1.59 -2.71 17.13
N THR A 92 -2.46 -3.01 18.09
CA THR A 92 -3.86 -2.57 18.08
C THR A 92 -3.98 -1.04 18.14
N GLU A 93 -3.09 -0.36 18.88
CA GLU A 93 -3.02 1.11 18.86
C GLU A 93 -2.69 1.65 17.47
N VAL A 94 -1.71 1.07 16.78
CA VAL A 94 -1.35 1.46 15.40
C VAL A 94 -2.52 1.20 14.45
N ASP A 95 -3.14 0.02 14.54
CA ASP A 95 -4.26 -0.37 13.70
C ASP A 95 -5.47 0.56 13.88
N ARG A 96 -5.74 1.01 15.11
CA ARG A 96 -6.83 1.95 15.41
C ARG A 96 -6.66 3.27 14.66
N TRP A 97 -5.46 3.84 14.69
CA TRP A 97 -5.18 5.09 13.96
C TRP A 97 -5.20 4.88 12.45
N ALA A 98 -4.71 3.74 11.97
CA ALA A 98 -4.76 3.38 10.55
C ALA A 98 -6.19 3.20 10.02
N GLU A 99 -7.12 2.70 10.83
CA GLU A 99 -8.54 2.62 10.46
C GLU A 99 -9.27 3.97 10.60
N TRP A 100 -8.95 4.77 11.62
CA TRP A 100 -9.57 6.08 11.82
C TRP A 100 -9.24 7.07 10.70
N ALA A 101 -8.04 6.98 10.13
CA ALA A 101 -7.55 7.90 9.10
C ALA A 101 -8.06 7.58 7.67
N LYS A 102 -8.83 6.49 7.48
CA LYS A 102 -9.35 6.08 6.16
C LYS A 102 -10.42 7.02 5.62
#